data_AF-A0A7V9RC86-F1
#
_entry.id   AF-A0A7V9RC86-F1
#
_cell.length_a   1.000
_cell.length_b   1.000
_cell.length_c   1.000
_cell.angle_alpha   90.00
_cell.angle_beta   90.00
_cell.angle_gamma   90.00
#
_symmetry.space_group_name_H-M   'P 1'
#
loop_
_entity.id
_entity.type
_entity.pdbx_description
1 polymer ?
#
loop_
_entity_poly.entity_id
_entity_poly.type
_entity_poly.pdbx_seq_one_letter_code
_entity_poly.pdbx_strand_id
1 'polypeptide(L)'
;MLSGFGMGAIGGTVMTRYFDISRTHALLIDVGGLIGILGGLAVEALVYGTSAAGTDPDVRFTEAEREHLANFSLGGMAVGLITAGILTRNLDAPKLALQPSIGKATTSDGKTSITTFGFQGSW
;
A
#
# COMPACT_ATOMS: atom_id res chain seq x y z
N MET A 1 23.03 4.36 -8.36
CA MET A 1 21.86 4.01 -7.51
C MET A 1 20.93 5.20 -7.22
N LEU A 2 21.35 6.46 -7.39
CA LEU A 2 20.53 7.64 -7.08
C LEU A 2 19.32 7.84 -8.02
N SER A 3 19.41 7.39 -9.29
CA SER A 3 18.33 7.59 -10.28
C SER A 3 17.06 6.80 -9.96
N GLY A 4 17.18 5.56 -9.46
CA GLY A 4 16.03 4.71 -9.13
C GLY A 4 15.24 5.23 -7.92
N PHE A 5 15.94 5.69 -6.88
CA PHE A 5 15.30 6.29 -5.72
C PHE A 5 14.62 7.61 -6.07
N GLY A 6 15.27 8.46 -6.89
CA GLY A 6 14.70 9.71 -7.37
C GLY A 6 13.45 9.49 -8.23
N MET A 7 13.49 8.53 -9.17
CA MET A 7 12.31 8.18 -9.98
C MET A 7 11.17 7.64 -9.13
N GLY A 8 11.47 6.77 -8.15
CA GLY A 8 10.48 6.21 -7.23
C GLY A 8 9.81 7.29 -6.38
N ALA A 9 10.60 8.20 -5.79
CA ALA A 9 10.07 9.30 -4.97
C ALA A 9 9.23 10.29 -5.79
N ILE A 10 9.68 10.66 -6.99
CA ILE A 10 8.92 11.54 -7.90
C ILE A 10 7.63 10.85 -8.35
N GLY A 11 7.71 9.60 -8.81
CA GLY A 11 6.55 8.82 -9.23
C GLY A 11 5.53 8.64 -8.10
N GLY A 12 6.01 8.33 -6.89
CA GLY A 12 5.17 8.23 -5.69
C GLY A 12 4.49 9.55 -5.36
N THR A 13 5.22 10.66 -5.35
CA THR A 13 4.66 11.99 -5.03
C THR A 13 3.59 12.40 -6.06
N VAL A 14 3.81 12.10 -7.34
CA VAL A 14 2.82 12.33 -8.40
C VAL A 14 1.58 11.46 -8.17
N MET A 15 1.75 10.18 -7.89
CA MET A 15 0.64 9.26 -7.61
C MET A 15 -0.21 9.72 -6.41
N THR A 16 0.41 10.13 -5.30
CA THR A 16 -0.32 10.63 -4.12
C THR A 16 -1.14 11.89 -4.42
N ARG A 17 -0.76 12.67 -5.43
CA ARG A 17 -1.54 13.85 -5.84
C ARG A 17 -2.76 13.52 -6.71
N TYR A 18 -2.72 12.42 -7.45
CA TYR A 18 -3.78 12.02 -8.38
C TYR A 18 -4.68 10.88 -7.85
N PHE A 19 -4.24 10.16 -6.82
CA PHE A 19 -5.00 9.12 -6.15
C PHE A 19 -5.24 9.51 -4.69
N ASP A 20 -6.51 9.65 -4.32
CA ASP A 20 -6.90 9.79 -2.91
C ASP A 20 -6.73 8.44 -2.21
N ILE A 21 -5.59 8.29 -1.52
CA ILE A 21 -5.29 7.12 -0.71
C ILE A 21 -5.71 7.43 0.73
N SER A 22 -6.53 6.56 1.34
CA SER A 22 -6.87 6.76 2.74
C SER A 22 -5.64 6.59 3.64
N ARG A 23 -5.58 7.35 4.75
CA ARG A 23 -4.45 7.25 5.70
C ARG A 23 -4.25 5.82 6.22
N THR A 24 -5.34 5.07 6.37
CA THR A 24 -5.34 3.67 6.77
C THR A 24 -4.73 2.77 5.71
N HIS A 25 -5.01 3.01 4.42
CA HIS A 25 -4.42 2.28 3.31
C HIS A 25 -2.90 2.48 3.28
N ALA A 26 -2.42 3.72 3.35
CA ALA A 26 -0.99 4.01 3.40
C ALA A 26 -0.30 3.33 4.59
N LEU A 27 -0.91 3.40 5.78
CA LEU A 27 -0.38 2.75 6.98
C LEU A 27 -0.24 1.23 6.82
N LEU A 28 -1.19 0.56 6.17
CA LEU A 28 -1.12 -0.88 5.93
C LEU A 28 0.02 -1.25 4.97
N ILE A 29 0.30 -0.41 3.97
CA ILE A 29 1.44 -0.58 3.07
C ILE A 29 2.75 -0.41 3.84
N ASP A 30 2.88 0.64 4.66
CA ASP A 30 4.08 0.90 5.47
C ASP A 30 4.37 -0.27 6.44
N VAL A 31 3.33 -0.78 7.12
CA VAL A 31 3.45 -1.97 7.97
C VAL A 31 3.90 -3.19 7.16
N GLY A 32 3.38 -3.36 5.94
CA GLY A 32 3.82 -4.40 5.01
C GLY A 32 5.31 -4.29 4.67
N GLY A 33 5.82 -3.08 4.43
CA GLY A 33 7.23 -2.83 4.20
C GLY A 33 8.09 -3.20 5.40
N LEU A 34 7.69 -2.82 6.62
CA LEU A 34 8.39 -3.17 7.86
C LEU A 34 8.40 -4.68 8.13
N ILE A 35 7.25 -5.35 7.96
CA ILE A 35 7.17 -6.81 8.08
C ILE A 35 8.05 -7.49 7.02
N GLY A 36 8.08 -6.93 5.81
CA GLY A 36 8.96 -7.37 4.73
C GLY A 36 10.44 -7.31 5.12
N ILE A 37 10.90 -6.19 5.72
CA ILE A 37 12.27 -6.05 6.22
C ILE A 37 12.58 -7.14 7.25
N LEU A 38 11.72 -7.32 8.25
CA LEU A 38 11.91 -8.34 9.29
C LEU A 38 11.93 -9.75 8.71
N GLY A 39 11.06 -10.03 7.74
CA GLY A 39 11.04 -11.30 7.02
C GLY A 39 12.31 -11.53 6.19
N GLY A 40 12.78 -10.51 5.49
CA GLY A 40 14.05 -10.56 4.74
C GLY A 40 15.25 -10.84 5.65
N LEU A 41 15.32 -10.15 6.79
CA LEU A 41 16.35 -10.40 7.81
C LEU A 41 16.24 -11.81 8.41
N ALA A 42 15.02 -12.31 8.65
CA ALA A 42 14.81 -13.68 9.12
C ALA A 42 15.29 -14.73 8.10
N VAL A 43 15.09 -14.47 6.81
CA VAL A 43 15.59 -15.34 5.72
C VAL A 43 17.11 -15.27 5.64
N GLU A 44 17.72 -14.08 5.76
CA GLU A 44 19.19 -13.94 5.83
C GLU A 44 19.76 -14.80 6.97
N ALA A 45 19.18 -14.70 8.17
CA ALA A 45 19.62 -15.44 9.34
C ALA A 45 19.51 -16.97 9.16
N LEU A 46 18.55 -17.45 8.38
CA LEU A 46 18.38 -18.85 8.03
C LEU A 46 19.40 -19.33 6.98
N VAL A 47 19.67 -18.51 5.97
CA VAL A 47 20.52 -18.88 4.83
C VAL A 47 22.01 -18.77 5.17
N TYR A 48 22.41 -17.69 5.85
CA TYR A 48 23.81 -17.41 6.16
C TYR A 48 24.20 -17.72 7.60
N GLY A 49 23.23 -18.04 8.46
CA GLY A 49 23.48 -18.44 9.85
C GLY A 49 23.90 -17.26 10.73
N THR A 50 22.97 -16.72 11.50
CA THR A 50 23.20 -15.76 12.60
C THR A 50 24.25 -14.66 12.37
N SER A 51 24.27 -14.01 11.20
CA SER A 51 24.86 -12.66 11.10
C SER A 51 23.97 -11.66 11.85
N ALA A 52 22.64 -11.76 11.66
CA ALA A 52 21.67 -10.82 12.22
C ALA A 52 21.44 -10.93 13.74
N ALA A 53 21.94 -11.98 14.42
CA ALA A 53 21.72 -12.23 15.85
C ALA A 53 22.90 -11.81 16.74
N GLY A 54 23.71 -10.85 16.28
CA GLY A 54 24.76 -10.23 17.09
C GLY A 54 24.18 -9.35 18.18
N THR A 55 23.82 -9.94 19.32
CA THR A 55 23.45 -9.24 20.57
C THR A 55 24.64 -8.53 21.24
N ASP A 56 25.77 -8.48 20.55
CA ASP A 56 27.06 -8.08 21.10
C ASP A 56 27.50 -6.77 20.41
N PRO A 57 27.54 -5.63 21.14
CA PRO A 57 27.80 -4.30 20.58
C PRO A 57 29.19 -4.15 19.96
N ASP A 58 30.09 -5.12 20.16
CA ASP A 58 31.45 -5.15 19.58
C ASP A 58 31.57 -5.99 18.29
N VAL A 59 30.48 -6.61 17.81
CA VAL A 59 30.51 -7.41 16.57
C VAL A 59 30.62 -6.47 15.35
N ARG A 60 31.84 -6.38 14.82
CA ARG A 60 32.12 -5.68 13.57
C ARG A 60 31.77 -6.59 12.40
N PHE A 61 30.62 -6.36 11.79
CA PHE A 61 30.29 -6.94 10.49
C PHE A 61 31.34 -6.58 9.45
N THR A 62 31.77 -7.58 8.70
CA THR A 62 32.53 -7.41 7.45
C THR A 62 31.66 -6.66 6.43
N GLU A 63 32.29 -6.03 5.42
CA GLU A 63 31.53 -5.35 4.37
C GLU A 63 30.61 -6.30 3.60
N ALA A 64 31.05 -7.54 3.38
CA ALA A 64 30.25 -8.57 2.72
C ALA A 64 28.98 -8.92 3.51
N GLU A 65 29.08 -9.08 4.83
CA GLU A 65 27.92 -9.35 5.69
C GLU A 65 26.92 -8.18 5.70
N ARG A 66 27.41 -6.94 5.72
CA ARG A 66 26.56 -5.74 5.62
C ARG A 66 25.82 -5.67 4.29
N GLU A 67 26.51 -6.02 3.20
CA GLU A 67 25.90 -6.05 1.87
C GLU A 67 24.80 -7.09 1.78
N HIS A 68 25.02 -8.31 2.29
CA HIS A 68 23.99 -9.34 2.32
C HIS A 68 22.80 -8.94 3.20
N LEU A 69 23.02 -8.45 4.42
CA LEU A 69 21.96 -7.94 5.29
C LEU A 69 21.14 -6.82 4.63
N ALA A 70 21.81 -5.88 3.95
CA ALA A 70 21.15 -4.81 3.22
C ALA A 70 20.33 -5.35 2.04
N ASN A 71 20.87 -6.29 1.28
CA ASN A 71 20.18 -6.87 0.12
C ASN A 71 18.96 -7.71 0.51
N PHE A 72 19.06 -8.50 1.58
CA PHE A 72 17.94 -9.29 2.10
C PHE A 72 16.86 -8.42 2.72
N SER A 73 17.23 -7.40 3.51
CA SER A 73 16.25 -6.45 4.07
C SER A 73 15.58 -5.62 2.98
N LEU A 74 16.32 -5.14 1.98
CA LEU A 74 15.76 -4.42 0.83
C LEU A 74 14.85 -5.31 -0.02
N GLY A 75 15.26 -6.55 -0.29
CA GLY A 75 14.44 -7.53 -1.00
C GLY A 75 13.17 -7.88 -0.24
N GLY A 76 13.29 -8.13 1.07
CA GLY A 76 12.16 -8.37 1.95
C GLY A 76 11.19 -7.19 1.99
N MET A 77 11.70 -5.95 2.14
CA MET A 77 10.90 -4.73 2.09
C MET A 77 10.13 -4.63 0.77
N ALA A 78 10.78 -4.87 -0.37
CA ALA A 78 10.15 -4.82 -1.67
C ALA A 78 9.00 -5.83 -1.78
N VAL A 79 9.23 -7.09 -1.36
CA VAL A 79 8.20 -8.12 -1.34
C VAL A 79 7.04 -7.74 -0.42
N GLY A 80 7.34 -7.21 0.77
CA GLY A 80 6.35 -6.76 1.75
C GLY A 80 5.47 -5.62 1.22
N LEU A 81 6.07 -4.59 0.61
CA LEU A 81 5.35 -3.47 0.01
C LEU A 81 4.47 -3.90 -1.17
N ILE A 82 4.98 -4.76 -2.06
CA ILE A 82 4.20 -5.29 -3.18
C ILE A 82 3.01 -6.11 -2.67
N THR A 83 3.25 -7.01 -1.72
CA THR A 83 2.21 -7.87 -1.15
C THR A 83 1.14 -7.04 -0.46
N ALA A 84 1.53 -6.07 0.37
CA ALA A 84 0.60 -5.17 1.04
C ALA A 84 -0.19 -4.34 0.04
N GLY A 85 0.45 -3.75 -0.97
CA GLY A 85 -0.23 -3.00 -2.03
C GLY A 85 -1.26 -3.84 -2.79
N ILE A 86 -0.98 -5.13 -3.04
CA ILE A 86 -1.95 -6.05 -3.65
C ILE A 86 -3.12 -6.33 -2.71
N LEU A 87 -2.86 -6.58 -1.43
CA LEU A 87 -3.89 -6.89 -0.44
C LEU A 87 -4.79 -5.68 -0.13
N THR A 88 -4.24 -4.47 -0.17
CA THR A 88 -4.98 -3.23 0.10
C THR A 88 -5.61 -2.59 -1.13
N ARG A 89 -5.39 -3.13 -2.34
CA ARG A 89 -5.89 -2.55 -3.60
C ARG A 89 -7.40 -2.22 -3.62
N ASN A 90 -8.20 -2.97 -2.86
CA ASN A 90 -9.66 -2.84 -2.81
C ASN A 90 -10.18 -2.26 -1.48
N LEU A 91 -9.29 -1.80 -0.59
CA LEU A 91 -9.66 -1.40 0.76
C LEU A 91 -10.50 -0.11 0.77
N ASP A 92 -10.25 0.77 -0.20
CA ASP A 92 -10.98 2.03 -0.40
C ASP A 92 -12.12 1.91 -1.43
N ALA A 93 -12.42 0.70 -1.93
CA ALA A 93 -13.55 0.51 -2.84
C ALA A 93 -14.87 0.80 -2.09
N PRO A 94 -15.83 1.52 -2.71
CA PRO A 94 -17.10 1.83 -2.07
C PRO A 94 -17.82 0.54 -1.69
N LYS A 95 -18.00 0.32 -0.37
CA LYS A 95 -18.62 -0.89 0.19
C LYS A 95 -20.11 -0.99 -0.14
N LEU A 96 -20.73 0.15 -0.46
CA LEU A 96 -22.10 0.26 -0.91
C LEU A 96 -22.07 0.69 -2.37
N ALA A 97 -22.71 -0.06 -3.25
CA ALA A 97 -22.86 0.27 -4.66
C ALA A 97 -23.93 1.35 -4.89
N LEU A 98 -23.94 2.39 -4.04
CA LEU A 98 -24.84 3.52 -4.13
C LEU A 98 -24.32 4.50 -5.17
N GLN A 99 -25.06 4.66 -6.26
CA GLN A 99 -24.82 5.64 -7.29
C GLN A 99 -25.80 6.80 -7.12
N PRO A 100 -25.36 8.06 -7.21
CA PRO A 100 -26.27 9.19 -7.32
C PRO A 100 -27.17 8.98 -8.54
N SER A 101 -28.49 9.08 -8.35
CA SER A 101 -29.48 8.96 -9.41
C SER A 101 -30.25 10.27 -9.56
N ILE A 102 -30.43 10.72 -10.80
CA ILE A 102 -31.32 11.82 -11.14
C ILE A 102 -32.57 11.21 -11.77
N GLY A 103 -33.69 11.32 -11.08
CA GLY A 103 -34.99 10.83 -11.54
C GLY A 103 -35.91 11.96 -11.97
N LYS A 104 -37.05 11.61 -12.57
CA LYS A 104 -38.17 12.53 -12.80
C LYS A 104 -39.41 11.96 -12.14
N ALA A 105 -40.05 12.74 -11.29
CA ALA A 105 -41.38 12.43 -10.78
C ALA A 105 -42.41 13.23 -11.57
N THR A 106 -43.42 12.55 -12.10
CA THR A 106 -44.57 13.19 -12.76
C THR A 106 -45.78 13.16 -11.83
N THR A 107 -46.54 14.26 -11.81
CA THR A 107 -47.83 14.34 -11.12
C THR A 107 -48.84 13.37 -11.73
N SER A 108 -49.87 12.97 -10.99
CA SER A 108 -50.87 11.98 -11.44
C SER A 108 -51.64 12.40 -12.68
N ASP A 109 -51.67 13.69 -12.98
CA ASP A 109 -52.27 14.29 -14.17
C ASP A 109 -51.30 14.39 -15.38
N GLY A 110 -50.04 13.98 -15.21
CA GLY A 110 -49.00 13.95 -16.25
C GLY A 110 -48.46 15.31 -16.69
N LYS A 111 -48.95 16.42 -16.12
CA LYS A 111 -48.67 17.78 -16.60
C LYS A 111 -47.44 18.42 -15.99
N THR A 112 -46.99 17.97 -14.83
CA THR A 112 -45.85 18.54 -14.13
C THR A 112 -44.80 17.46 -13.88
N SER A 113 -43.59 17.70 -14.38
CA SER A 113 -42.41 16.87 -14.10
C SER A 113 -41.47 17.64 -13.19
N ILE A 114 -41.12 17.05 -12.05
CA ILE A 114 -40.13 17.58 -11.11
C ILE A 114 -38.89 16.70 -11.17
N THR A 115 -37.72 17.32 -11.28
CA THR A 115 -36.42 16.63 -11.16
C THR A 115 -36.23 16.19 -9.72
N THR A 116 -35.87 14.93 -9.53
CA THR A 116 -35.60 14.32 -8.22
C THR A 116 -34.15 13.88 -8.15
N PHE A 117 -33.54 14.01 -6.97
CA PHE A 117 -32.18 13.56 -6.69
C PHE A 117 -32.24 12.47 -5.62
N GLY A 118 -31.49 11.39 -5.80
CA GLY A 118 -31.48 10.26 -4.87
C GLY A 118 -30.25 9.37 -5.04
N PHE A 119 -30.29 8.20 -4.42
CA PHE A 119 -29.27 7.17 -4.54
C PHE A 119 -29.93 5.86 -4.99
N GLN A 120 -29.32 5.19 -5.97
CA GLN A 120 -29.74 3.86 -6.46
C GLN A 120 -28.61 2.85 -6.23
N GLY A 121 -28.95 1.62 -5.86
CA GLY A 121 -27.96 0.57 -5.60
C GLY A 121 -28.52 -0.52 -4.70
N SER A 122 -27.85 -1.67 -4.62
CA SER A 122 -28.16 -2.69 -3.61
C SER A 122 -27.46 -2.34 -2.30
N TRP A 123 -28.21 -2.43 -1.20
CA TRP A 123 -27.72 -2.28 0.17
C TRP A 123 -27.86 -3.58 0.94
#